data_AF-A0A3P7ZZL9-F1
#
_entry.id   AF-A0A3P7ZZL9-F1
#
_cell.length_a   1.000
_cell.length_b   1.000
_cell.length_c   1.000
_cell.angle_alpha   90.00
_cell.angle_beta   90.00
_cell.angle_gamma   90.00
#
_symmetry.space_group_name_H-M   'P 1'
#
loop_
_entity.id
_entity.type
_entity.pdbx_description
1 polymer ?
#
loop_
_entity_poly.entity_id
_entity_poly.type
_entity_poly.pdbx_seq_one_letter_code
_entity_poly.pdbx_strand_id
1 'polypeptide(L)'
;MVASEKENIRVIDVRNEASAVFAADAVSRLSGSVGVAVVTAGPGLTNTVTAVKNAQMAESPVVLLAGAASGLLRGRGSLQDIDQLAVFRPICKWCRRIDYVREIIPVLCEAFYIAQSDTPGKFINSQWLIYLVT
;
A
#
# COMPACT_ATOMS: atom_id res chain seq x y z
N MET A 1 -5.41 -5.57 15.02
CA MET A 1 -5.80 -6.98 15.10
C MET A 1 -7.27 -7.16 15.48
N VAL A 2 -7.77 -6.53 16.55
CA VAL A 2 -9.18 -6.67 16.98
C VAL A 2 -10.22 -6.46 15.86
N ALA A 3 -10.06 -5.44 15.01
CA ALA A 3 -10.99 -5.22 13.89
C ALA A 3 -10.91 -6.34 12.83
N SER A 4 -9.69 -6.77 12.48
CA SER A 4 -9.46 -7.85 11.52
C SER A 4 -10.03 -9.17 12.02
N GLU A 5 -9.89 -9.48 13.30
CA GLU A 5 -10.46 -10.69 13.92
C GLU A 5 -11.99 -10.69 13.85
N LYS A 6 -12.64 -9.54 14.13
CA LYS A 6 -14.10 -9.40 14.02
C LYS A 6 -14.62 -9.65 12.60
N GLU A 7 -13.87 -9.22 11.60
CA GLU A 7 -14.21 -9.41 10.19
C GLU A 7 -13.64 -10.70 9.59
N ASN A 8 -13.10 -11.61 10.42
CA ASN A 8 -12.47 -12.86 10.00
C ASN A 8 -11.36 -12.69 8.93
N ILE A 9 -10.63 -11.59 9.02
CA ILE A 9 -9.46 -11.29 8.17
C ILE A 9 -8.21 -11.81 8.89
N ARG A 10 -7.58 -12.82 8.29
CA ARG A 10 -6.33 -13.38 8.80
C ARG A 10 -5.17 -12.40 8.59
N VAL A 11 -4.56 -11.95 9.68
CA VAL A 11 -3.31 -11.18 9.66
C VAL A 11 -2.13 -12.15 9.64
N ILE A 12 -1.16 -11.91 8.75
CA ILE A 12 0.10 -12.64 8.68
C ILE A 12 1.22 -11.69 9.08
N ASP A 13 1.70 -11.83 10.31
CA ASP A 13 2.80 -11.02 10.80
C ASP A 13 4.14 -11.48 10.22
N VAL A 14 4.95 -10.52 9.79
CA VAL A 14 6.29 -10.73 9.25
C VAL A 14 7.32 -10.02 10.12
N ARG A 15 8.59 -10.38 9.96
CA ARG A 15 9.70 -9.79 10.73
C ARG A 15 10.33 -8.57 10.04
N ASN A 16 9.95 -8.27 8.81
CA ASN A 16 10.42 -7.15 8.03
C ASN A 16 9.31 -6.69 7.07
N GLU A 17 9.12 -5.38 6.92
CA GLU A 17 8.05 -4.79 6.10
C GLU A 17 8.19 -5.11 4.60
N ALA A 18 9.42 -5.27 4.09
CA ALA A 18 9.63 -5.74 2.72
C ALA A 18 9.03 -7.14 2.51
N SER A 19 9.13 -8.03 3.50
CA SER A 19 8.55 -9.36 3.43
C SER A 19 7.02 -9.32 3.37
N ALA A 20 6.35 -8.33 4.00
CA ALA A 20 4.91 -8.17 3.90
C ALA A 20 4.49 -7.85 2.46
N VAL A 21 5.21 -6.94 1.80
CA VAL A 21 4.91 -6.56 0.41
C VAL A 21 5.26 -7.69 -0.56
N PHE A 22 6.37 -8.41 -0.38
CA PHE A 22 6.66 -9.59 -1.19
C PHE A 22 5.62 -10.71 -1.01
N ALA A 23 5.10 -10.90 0.20
CA ALA A 23 4.02 -11.84 0.45
C ALA A 23 2.72 -11.40 -0.26
N ALA A 24 2.38 -10.11 -0.20
CA ALA A 24 1.23 -9.56 -0.91
C ALA A 24 1.37 -9.72 -2.44
N ASP A 25 2.55 -9.44 -2.99
CA ASP A 25 2.91 -9.69 -4.40
C ASP A 25 2.72 -11.17 -4.76
N ALA A 26 3.21 -12.09 -3.94
CA ALA A 26 3.03 -13.52 -4.17
C ALA A 26 1.55 -13.95 -4.12
N VAL A 27 0.79 -13.50 -3.12
CA VAL A 27 -0.66 -13.76 -3.02
C VAL A 27 -1.37 -13.26 -4.27
N SER A 28 -1.01 -12.06 -4.71
CA SER A 28 -1.59 -11.40 -5.87
C SER A 28 -1.44 -12.26 -7.14
N ARG A 29 -0.21 -12.68 -7.44
CA ARG A 29 0.08 -13.53 -8.61
C ARG A 29 -0.54 -14.92 -8.54
N LEU A 30 -0.57 -15.53 -7.36
CA LEU A 30 -1.04 -16.91 -7.19
C LEU A 30 -2.57 -17.01 -7.16
N SER A 31 -3.25 -15.96 -6.69
CA SER A 31 -4.72 -15.96 -6.56
C SER A 31 -5.44 -15.22 -7.69
N GLY A 32 -4.74 -14.38 -8.44
CA GLY A 32 -5.34 -13.44 -9.40
C GLY A 32 -6.16 -12.33 -8.74
N SER A 33 -6.07 -12.17 -7.42
CA SER A 33 -6.74 -11.12 -6.63
C SER A 33 -5.74 -10.05 -6.17
N VAL A 34 -6.23 -8.95 -5.59
CA VAL A 34 -5.35 -7.90 -5.06
C VAL A 34 -4.64 -8.38 -3.78
N GLY A 35 -3.31 -8.31 -3.76
CA GLY A 35 -2.52 -8.50 -2.56
C GLY A 35 -2.57 -7.28 -1.64
N VAL A 36 -2.64 -7.49 -0.33
CA VAL A 36 -2.70 -6.38 0.65
C VAL A 36 -1.55 -6.50 1.64
N ALA A 37 -0.81 -5.40 1.82
CA ALA A 37 0.20 -5.26 2.86
C ALA A 37 -0.16 -4.07 3.76
N VAL A 38 0.15 -4.18 5.05
CA VAL A 38 -0.09 -3.12 6.05
C VAL A 38 1.19 -2.86 6.82
N VAL A 39 1.60 -1.59 6.91
CA VAL A 39 2.84 -1.16 7.59
C VAL A 39 2.59 0.08 8.43
N THR A 40 3.52 0.38 9.35
CA THR A 40 3.45 1.62 10.14
C THR A 40 4.02 2.81 9.37
N ALA A 41 3.90 4.02 9.93
CA ALA A 41 4.44 5.24 9.36
C ALA A 41 5.98 5.25 9.36
N GLY A 42 6.57 6.21 8.63
CA GLY A 42 8.02 6.45 8.65
C GLY A 42 8.83 5.23 8.20
N PRO A 43 9.68 4.63 9.07
CA PRO A 43 10.53 3.50 8.71
C PRO A 43 9.73 2.28 8.23
N GLY A 44 8.52 2.05 8.77
CA GLY A 44 7.69 0.94 8.35
C GLY A 44 7.33 1.02 6.87
N LEU A 45 6.99 2.22 6.40
CA LEU A 45 6.78 2.46 4.98
C LEU A 45 8.09 2.43 4.20
N THR A 46 9.14 3.15 4.60
CA THR A 46 10.36 3.25 3.78
C THR A 46 11.09 1.92 3.61
N ASN A 47 10.97 1.00 4.58
CA ASN A 47 11.50 -0.36 4.46
C ASN A 47 10.85 -1.16 3.31
N THR A 48 9.70 -0.72 2.80
CA THR A 48 9.00 -1.40 1.70
C THR A 48 9.44 -0.99 0.31
N VAL A 49 10.22 0.09 0.15
CA VAL A 49 10.55 0.69 -1.16
C VAL A 49 11.05 -0.34 -2.18
N THR A 50 11.95 -1.23 -1.77
CA THR A 50 12.50 -2.28 -2.64
C THR A 50 11.43 -3.28 -3.08
N ALA A 51 10.63 -3.77 -2.14
CA ALA A 51 9.58 -4.75 -2.43
C ALA A 51 8.45 -4.14 -3.26
N VAL A 52 8.16 -2.86 -3.03
CA VAL A 52 7.24 -2.08 -3.83
C VAL A 52 7.74 -1.96 -5.26
N LYS A 53 8.99 -1.56 -5.46
CA LYS A 53 9.56 -1.48 -6.80
C LYS A 53 9.50 -2.82 -7.53
N ASN A 54 9.70 -3.93 -6.82
CA ASN A 54 9.56 -5.27 -7.40
C ASN A 54 8.13 -5.57 -7.85
N ALA A 55 7.12 -5.37 -7.01
CA ALA A 55 5.72 -5.58 -7.37
C ALA A 55 5.30 -4.68 -8.55
N GLN A 56 5.83 -3.46 -8.62
CA GLN A 56 5.64 -2.52 -9.73
C GLN A 56 6.28 -3.00 -11.03
N MET A 57 7.40 -3.74 -10.98
CA MET A 57 8.05 -4.33 -12.16
C MET A 57 7.42 -5.65 -12.58
N ALA A 58 6.86 -6.39 -11.63
CA ALA A 58 6.11 -7.63 -11.86
C ALA A 58 4.66 -7.36 -12.31
N GLU A 59 4.21 -6.11 -12.25
CA GLU A 59 2.86 -5.69 -12.59
C GLU A 59 1.77 -6.46 -11.80
N SER A 60 2.11 -6.85 -10.56
CA SER A 60 1.22 -7.58 -9.65
C SER A 60 0.29 -6.64 -8.85
N PRO A 61 -1.04 -6.82 -8.85
CA PRO A 61 -1.96 -5.92 -8.16
C PRO A 61 -1.78 -5.96 -6.64
N VAL A 62 -1.20 -4.91 -6.04
CA VAL A 62 -0.89 -4.79 -4.60
C VAL A 62 -1.35 -3.44 -4.03
N VAL A 63 -2.07 -3.48 -2.91
CA VAL A 63 -2.44 -2.32 -2.08
C VAL A 63 -1.59 -2.30 -0.80
N LEU A 64 -0.94 -1.17 -0.53
CA LEU A 64 -0.09 -0.94 0.65
C LEU A 64 -0.72 0.10 1.58
N LEU A 65 -1.29 -0.36 2.68
CA LEU A 65 -1.79 0.52 3.73
C LEU A 65 -0.64 0.90 4.65
N ALA A 66 -0.42 2.18 4.89
CA ALA A 66 0.61 2.67 5.77
C ALA A 66 0.02 3.61 6.82
N GLY A 67 0.63 3.67 8.00
CA GLY A 67 0.34 4.72 8.96
C GLY A 67 0.87 6.09 8.49
N ALA A 68 0.28 7.16 8.98
CA ALA A 68 0.82 8.52 8.88
C ALA A 68 1.02 9.16 10.25
N ALA A 69 1.92 10.15 10.30
CA ALA A 69 2.01 11.05 11.45
C ALA A 69 0.69 11.80 11.63
N SER A 70 0.30 12.03 12.90
CA SER A 70 -0.90 12.80 13.24
C SER A 70 -0.91 14.15 12.52
N GLY A 71 -2.05 14.51 11.92
CA GLY A 71 -2.20 15.77 11.18
C GLY A 71 -1.84 17.03 11.98
N LEU A 72 -1.98 16.99 13.31
CA LEU A 72 -1.62 18.10 14.22
C LEU A 72 -0.10 18.31 14.37
N LEU A 73 0.69 17.27 14.14
CA LEU A 73 2.14 17.25 14.33
C LEU A 73 2.92 17.21 13.01
N ARG A 74 2.21 17.15 11.88
CA ARG A 74 2.77 17.07 10.54
C ARG A 74 3.55 18.33 10.17
N GLY A 75 4.72 18.16 9.55
CA GLY A 75 5.62 19.25 9.18
C GLY A 75 6.26 19.95 10.37
N ARG A 76 6.14 19.38 11.57
CA ARG A 76 6.70 19.93 12.82
C ARG A 76 7.87 19.09 13.34
N GLY A 77 8.41 18.18 12.53
CA GLY A 77 9.55 17.33 12.89
C GLY A 77 9.18 16.27 13.92
N SER A 78 7.91 15.84 13.92
CA SER A 78 7.46 14.79 14.81
C SER A 78 8.02 13.42 14.43
N LEU A 79 7.98 12.47 15.36
CA LEU A 79 8.47 11.11 15.11
C LEU A 79 7.73 10.51 13.90
N GLN A 80 8.50 10.04 12.90
CA GLN A 80 7.99 9.45 11.64
C GLN A 80 7.32 10.43 10.65
N ASP A 81 7.54 11.74 10.83
CA ASP A 81 7.10 12.81 9.92
C ASP A 81 7.97 12.86 8.66
N ILE A 82 7.69 11.95 7.72
CA ILE A 82 8.31 11.93 6.39
C ILE A 82 7.28 12.30 5.32
N ASP A 83 7.72 12.91 4.22
CA ASP A 83 6.87 13.06 3.04
C ASP A 83 6.75 11.72 2.29
N GLN A 84 5.87 10.88 2.83
CA GLN A 84 5.61 9.52 2.34
C GLN A 84 5.20 9.52 0.86
N LEU A 85 4.40 10.50 0.44
CA LEU A 85 3.94 10.60 -0.95
C LEU A 85 5.08 10.97 -1.89
N ALA A 86 5.99 11.86 -1.50
CA ALA A 86 7.14 12.22 -2.33
C ALA A 86 8.07 11.02 -2.58
N VAL A 87 8.26 10.15 -1.59
CA VAL A 87 9.08 8.95 -1.71
C VAL A 87 8.44 7.90 -2.64
N PHE A 88 7.11 7.74 -2.56
CA PHE A 88 6.42 6.64 -3.25
C PHE A 88 5.83 7.02 -4.61
N ARG A 89 5.54 8.29 -4.88
CA ARG A 89 5.01 8.75 -6.18
C ARG A 89 5.76 8.20 -7.41
N PRO A 90 7.11 8.09 -7.43
CA PRO A 90 7.83 7.58 -8.60
C PRO A 90 7.74 6.06 -8.80
N ILE A 91 7.28 5.31 -7.79
CA ILE A 91 7.30 3.84 -7.77
C ILE A 91 5.91 3.22 -7.60
N CYS A 92 4.86 4.03 -7.71
CA CYS A 92 3.46 3.67 -7.47
C CYS A 92 2.56 4.18 -8.60
N LYS A 93 1.44 3.49 -8.88
CA LYS A 93 0.38 3.99 -9.80
C LYS A 93 -0.36 5.17 -9.23
N TRP A 94 -0.58 5.10 -7.94
CA TRP A 94 -1.46 6.04 -7.26
C TRP A 94 -1.06 6.06 -5.79
N CYS A 95 -0.95 7.26 -5.25
CA CYS A 95 -0.69 7.45 -3.83
C CYS A 95 -1.67 8.47 -3.31
N ARG A 96 -2.32 8.16 -2.19
CA ARG A 96 -3.29 9.06 -1.56
C ARG A 96 -3.10 9.06 -0.05
N ARG A 97 -3.26 10.24 0.52
CA ARG A 97 -3.37 10.42 1.96
C ARG A 97 -4.82 10.66 2.32
N ILE A 98 -5.28 10.05 3.40
CA ILE A 98 -6.59 10.22 3.99
C ILE A 98 -6.44 11.26 5.09
N ASP A 99 -7.03 12.43 4.90
CA ASP A 99 -7.01 13.49 5.91
C ASP A 99 -8.23 13.40 6.84
N TYR A 100 -9.32 12.78 6.37
CA TYR A 100 -10.56 12.65 7.14
C TYR A 100 -11.10 11.21 7.14
N VAL A 101 -11.65 10.78 8.28
CA VAL A 101 -12.25 9.43 8.46
C VAL A 101 -13.31 9.10 7.39
N ARG A 102 -14.13 10.09 7.00
CA ARG A 102 -15.15 9.91 5.95
C ARG A 102 -14.60 9.53 4.58
N GLU A 103 -13.32 9.78 4.34
CA GLU A 103 -12.66 9.47 3.06
C GLU A 103 -12.14 8.04 3.02
N ILE A 104 -12.08 7.32 4.15
CA ILE A 104 -11.50 5.97 4.21
C ILE A 104 -12.16 5.02 3.20
N ILE A 105 -13.49 4.92 3.24
CA ILE A 105 -14.21 3.99 2.35
C ILE A 105 -14.07 4.41 0.88
N PRO A 106 -14.36 5.66 0.46
CA PRO A 106 -14.18 6.07 -0.94
C PRO A 106 -12.76 5.86 -1.46
N VAL A 107 -11.74 6.23 -0.68
CA VAL A 107 -10.32 6.12 -1.06
C VAL A 107 -9.89 4.67 -1.18
N LEU A 108 -10.34 3.79 -0.28
CA LEU A 108 -10.06 2.36 -0.41
C LEU A 108 -10.76 1.76 -1.63
N CYS A 109 -12.05 2.06 -1.87
CA CYS A 109 -12.75 1.60 -3.07
C CYS A 109 -12.02 2.03 -4.35
N GLU A 110 -11.60 3.28 -4.43
CA GLU A 110 -10.81 3.80 -5.54
C GLU A 110 -9.46 3.07 -5.66
N ALA A 111 -8.73 2.88 -4.56
CA ALA A 111 -7.45 2.18 -4.56
C ALA A 111 -7.57 0.75 -5.10
N PHE A 112 -8.57 -0.02 -4.65
CA PHE A 112 -8.80 -1.38 -5.13
C PHE A 112 -9.28 -1.42 -6.59
N TYR A 113 -10.09 -0.46 -7.02
CA TYR A 113 -10.50 -0.33 -8.41
C TYR A 113 -9.30 -0.06 -9.32
N ILE A 114 -8.49 0.95 -8.99
CA ILE A 114 -7.33 1.30 -9.79
C ILE A 114 -6.28 0.15 -9.74
N ALA A 115 -6.14 -0.56 -8.62
CA ALA A 115 -5.20 -1.69 -8.49
C ALA A 115 -5.47 -2.81 -9.49
N GLN A 116 -6.75 -3.07 -9.76
CA GLN A 116 -7.20 -4.08 -10.71
C GLN A 116 -7.33 -3.53 -12.14
N SER A 117 -7.46 -2.21 -12.28
CA SER A 117 -7.48 -1.57 -13.60
C SER A 117 -6.11 -1.71 -14.27
N ASP A 118 -6.14 -2.12 -15.53
CA ASP A 118 -4.97 -2.20 -16.41
C ASP A 118 -3.84 -3.12 -15.90
N THR A 119 -4.17 -4.09 -15.05
CA THR A 119 -3.25 -5.16 -14.64
C THR A 119 -3.02 -6.13 -15.82
N PRO A 120 -1.77 -6.44 -16.20
CA PRO A 120 -1.49 -7.22 -17.41
C PRO A 120 -1.85 -8.70 -17.26
N GLY A 121 -3.02 -9.00 -17.84
CA GLY A 121 -3.43 -10.28 -18.45
C GLY A 121 -4.24 -10.06 -19.75
N LYS A 122 -4.40 -8.80 -20.16
CA LYS A 122 -5.01 -8.36 -21.41
C LYS A 122 -4.17 -7.20 -21.93
N PHE A 123 -3.57 -7.37 -23.09
CA PHE A 123 -2.64 -6.42 -23.73
C PHE A 123 -3.16 -4.99 -23.68
N ILE A 124 -2.43 -4.11 -22.99
CA ILE A 124 -2.23 -2.68 -23.28
C ILE A 124 -1.09 -2.20 -22.36
N ASN A 125 -0.23 -1.34 -22.89
CA ASN A 125 0.78 -0.58 -22.15
C ASN A 125 0.14 0.18 -20.98
N SER A 126 0.40 -0.22 -19.75
CA SER A 126 -0.04 0.52 -18.58
C SER A 126 0.92 0.25 -17.45
N GLN A 127 1.94 1.10 -17.38
CA GLN A 127 2.77 1.21 -16.21
C GLN A 127 1.89 1.27 -14.94
N TRP A 128 2.55 0.91 -13.85
CA TRP A 128 2.33 1.40 -12.51
C TRP A 128 1.53 0.47 -11.61
N LEU A 129 2.13 0.17 -10.46
CA LEU A 129 1.48 -0.55 -9.40
C LEU A 129 2.05 -0.11 -8.08
N ILE A 130 1.15 0.29 -7.16
CA ILE A 130 1.19 0.24 -5.69
C ILE A 130 0.43 1.42 -5.13
N TYR A 131 -0.43 1.14 -4.15
CA TYR A 131 -1.36 2.10 -3.54
C TYR A 131 -0.87 2.38 -2.16
N LEU A 132 -0.30 3.55 -1.94
CA LEU A 132 -0.01 4.01 -0.60
C LEU A 132 -1.25 4.73 -0.07
N VAL A 133 -1.89 4.16 0.95
CA VAL A 133 -2.91 4.83 1.76
C VAL A 133 -2.27 5.21 3.08
N THR A 134 -2.18 6.51 3.36
CA THR A 134 -1.57 7.08 4.58
C THR A 134 -2.57 7.86 5.38
#